data_AF-A0A965JW99-F1
#
_entry.id   AF-A0A965JW99-F1
#
_cell.length_a   1.000
_cell.length_b   1.000
_cell.length_c   1.000
_cell.angle_alpha   90.00
_cell.angle_beta   90.00
_cell.angle_gamma   90.00
#
_symmetry.space_group_name_H-M   'P 1'
#
loop_
_entity.id
_entity.type
_entity.pdbx_description
1 polymer ?
#
loop_
_entity_poly.entity_id
_entity_poly.type
_entity_poly.pdbx_seq_one_letter_code
_entity_poly.pdbx_strand_id
1 'polypeptide(L)'
;MSHFYLPGPWPDAGSSLSDEVVIDSKVAHHLRVRRIAVGETFKVFDGQGLTANATLIALDKKQAVVRLGDIQHFVRTETKSPILLAQGIAGGDKMDWLIEKCVELGVAQIQPLQSERSVVRLDGERSLK
;
A
#
# COMPACT_ATOMS: atom_id res chain seq x y z
N MET A 1 -10.78 -12.19 -2.12
CA MET A 1 -9.63 -12.07 -3.05
C MET A 1 -8.61 -11.13 -2.42
N SER A 2 -7.32 -11.50 -2.41
CA SER A 2 -6.27 -10.67 -1.80
C SER A 2 -5.94 -9.44 -2.67
N HIS A 3 -5.71 -8.31 -2.01
CA HIS A 3 -5.27 -7.05 -2.65
C HIS A 3 -3.85 -6.74 -2.20
N PHE A 4 -2.99 -6.35 -3.13
CA PHE A 4 -1.61 -5.98 -2.86
C PHE A 4 -1.33 -4.57 -3.38
N TYR A 5 -0.69 -3.76 -2.55
CA TYR A 5 -0.15 -2.48 -2.99
C TYR A 5 1.08 -2.74 -3.87
N LEU A 6 1.04 -2.27 -5.12
CA LEU A 6 2.13 -2.33 -6.07
C LEU A 6 2.34 -0.92 -6.64
N PRO A 7 3.24 -0.12 -6.05
CA PRO A 7 3.50 1.22 -6.55
C PRO A 7 4.01 1.14 -8.00
N GLY A 8 3.56 2.09 -8.82
CA GLY A 8 3.96 2.19 -10.21
C GLY A 8 5.46 2.51 -10.43
N PRO A 9 5.86 2.76 -11.68
CA PRO A 9 4.99 3.00 -12.84
C PRO A 9 4.34 1.72 -13.35
N TRP A 10 3.06 1.82 -13.74
CA TRP A 10 2.38 0.80 -14.54
C TRP A 10 2.28 1.31 -15.98
N PRO A 11 2.17 0.42 -16.98
CA PRO A 11 1.87 0.82 -18.35
C PRO A 11 0.57 1.63 -18.44
N ASP A 12 0.44 2.51 -19.43
CA ASP A 12 -0.78 3.30 -19.61
C ASP A 12 -1.99 2.41 -19.93
N ALA A 13 -3.17 2.82 -19.45
CA ALA A 13 -4.43 2.15 -19.73
C ALA A 13 -4.68 2.10 -21.26
N GLY A 14 -4.70 0.89 -21.83
CA GLY A 14 -4.86 0.68 -23.27
C GLY A 14 -3.59 0.30 -24.04
N SER A 15 -2.42 0.23 -23.37
CA SER A 15 -1.24 -0.44 -23.93
C SER A 15 -1.45 -1.97 -23.95
N SER A 16 -1.06 -2.63 -25.05
CA SER A 16 -1.25 -4.08 -25.23
C SER A 16 -0.46 -4.87 -24.17
N LEU A 17 -1.18 -5.65 -23.38
CA LEU A 17 -0.74 -6.32 -22.15
C LEU A 17 0.12 -7.56 -22.42
N SER A 18 1.43 -7.35 -22.56
CA SER A 18 2.43 -8.42 -22.51
C SER A 18 3.58 -8.15 -21.55
N ASP A 19 3.61 -6.99 -20.90
CA ASP A 19 4.76 -6.61 -20.09
C ASP A 19 4.68 -7.22 -18.69
N GLU A 20 5.67 -8.06 -18.42
CA GLU A 20 5.91 -8.64 -17.11
C GLU A 20 6.56 -7.60 -16.20
N VAL A 21 5.94 -7.36 -15.05
CA VAL A 21 6.44 -6.41 -14.04
C VAL A 21 7.24 -7.18 -13.00
N VAL A 22 8.49 -6.77 -12.82
CA VAL A 22 9.34 -7.27 -11.73
C VAL A 22 8.99 -6.52 -10.45
N ILE A 23 8.57 -7.28 -9.44
CA ILE A 23 8.15 -6.78 -8.15
C ILE A 23 9.32 -6.86 -7.17
N ASP A 24 9.43 -5.82 -6.33
CA ASP A 24 10.43 -5.76 -5.26
C ASP A 24 10.30 -6.87 -4.20
N SER A 25 11.33 -6.95 -3.37
CA SER A 25 11.43 -7.98 -2.34
C SER A 25 10.36 -7.91 -1.24
N LYS A 26 9.78 -6.73 -0.95
CA LYS A 26 8.77 -6.56 0.11
C LYS A 26 7.44 -7.16 -0.33
N VAL A 27 6.98 -6.80 -1.52
CA VAL A 27 5.72 -7.34 -2.05
C VAL A 27 5.89 -8.83 -2.40
N ALA A 28 7.04 -9.24 -2.94
CA ALA A 28 7.35 -10.66 -3.13
C ALA A 28 7.32 -11.46 -1.81
N HIS A 29 7.80 -10.87 -0.71
CA HIS A 29 7.68 -11.48 0.62
C HIS A 29 6.21 -11.62 1.05
N HIS A 30 5.40 -10.58 0.85
CA HIS A 30 3.98 -10.64 1.18
C HIS A 30 3.25 -11.73 0.37
N LEU A 31 3.55 -11.88 -0.93
CA LEU A 31 3.00 -12.96 -1.76
C LEU A 31 3.35 -14.35 -1.22
N ARG A 32 4.61 -14.57 -0.79
CA ARG A 32 5.05 -15.83 -0.16
C ARG A 32 4.31 -16.13 1.14
N VAL A 33 4.16 -15.13 2.01
CA VAL A 33 3.43 -15.26 3.28
C VAL A 33 1.96 -15.62 3.01
N ARG A 34 1.36 -15.03 1.99
CA ARG A 34 0.00 -15.34 1.53
C ARG A 34 -0.11 -16.64 0.74
N ARG A 35 1.02 -17.29 0.42
CA ARG A 35 1.12 -18.55 -0.33
C ARG A 35 0.47 -18.50 -1.72
N ILE A 36 0.59 -17.35 -2.39
CA ILE A 36 0.09 -17.19 -3.77
C ILE A 36 0.88 -18.13 -4.70
N ALA A 37 0.17 -18.92 -5.49
CA ALA A 37 0.77 -19.89 -6.40
C ALA A 37 1.09 -19.26 -7.78
N VAL A 38 2.10 -19.80 -8.48
CA VAL A 38 2.34 -19.45 -9.89
C VAL A 38 1.09 -19.81 -10.71
N GLY A 39 0.64 -18.89 -11.55
CA GLY A 39 -0.61 -18.97 -12.30
C GLY A 39 -1.84 -18.44 -11.55
N GLU A 40 -1.73 -18.13 -10.26
CA GLU A 40 -2.83 -17.54 -9.50
C GLU A 40 -3.01 -16.05 -9.81
N THR A 41 -4.27 -15.63 -9.89
CA THR A 41 -4.65 -14.24 -10.13
C THR A 41 -5.10 -13.55 -8.85
N PHE A 42 -4.60 -12.34 -8.61
CA PHE A 42 -4.94 -11.50 -7.47
C PHE A 42 -5.11 -10.04 -7.90
N LYS A 43 -5.57 -9.17 -7.00
CA LYS A 43 -5.75 -7.75 -7.30
C LYS A 43 -4.56 -6.93 -6.85
N VAL A 44 -4.17 -5.96 -7.67
CA VAL A 44 -3.17 -4.95 -7.32
C VAL A 44 -3.76 -3.54 -7.41
N PHE A 45 -3.17 -2.61 -6.67
CA PHE A 45 -3.48 -1.18 -6.74
C PHE A 45 -2.22 -0.33 -6.56
N ASP A 46 -2.17 0.84 -7.21
CA ASP A 46 -0.99 1.73 -7.24
C ASP A 46 -1.02 2.83 -6.17
N GLY A 47 -2.13 2.97 -5.45
CA GLY A 47 -2.37 4.02 -4.45
C GLY A 47 -2.70 5.40 -5.04
N GLN A 48 -2.72 5.55 -6.36
CA GLN A 48 -3.10 6.77 -7.08
C GLN A 48 -4.44 6.62 -7.81
N GLY A 49 -5.10 5.47 -7.64
CA GLY A 49 -6.44 5.21 -8.14
C GLY A 49 -6.48 4.26 -9.34
N LEU A 50 -5.40 3.56 -9.66
CA LEU A 50 -5.41 2.47 -10.63
C LEU A 50 -5.47 1.12 -9.93
N THR A 51 -6.14 0.16 -10.57
CA THR A 51 -6.21 -1.23 -10.17
C THR A 51 -6.11 -2.15 -11.39
N ALA A 52 -5.58 -3.35 -11.18
CA ALA A 52 -5.53 -4.39 -12.19
C ALA A 52 -5.64 -5.77 -11.54
N ASN A 53 -6.05 -6.77 -12.31
CA ASN A 53 -5.77 -8.16 -11.97
C ASN A 53 -4.32 -8.46 -12.35
N ALA A 54 -3.58 -9.11 -11.47
CA ALA A 54 -2.22 -9.56 -11.71
C ALA A 54 -2.15 -11.08 -11.62
N THR A 55 -1.47 -11.72 -12.55
CA THR A 55 -1.19 -13.17 -12.51
C THR A 55 0.27 -13.39 -12.16
N LEU A 56 0.53 -14.22 -11.15
CA LEU A 56 1.90 -14.57 -10.75
C LEU A 56 2.55 -15.46 -11.82
N ILE A 57 3.65 -15.00 -12.42
CA ILE A 57 4.39 -15.76 -13.43
C ILE A 57 5.58 -16.50 -12.80
N ALA A 58 6.28 -15.85 -11.88
CA ALA A 58 7.38 -16.45 -11.15
C ALA A 58 7.50 -15.85 -9.75
N LEU A 59 7.98 -16.66 -8.80
CA LEU A 59 8.24 -16.23 -7.43
C LEU A 59 9.51 -16.90 -6.93
N ASP A 60 10.53 -16.10 -6.65
CA ASP A 60 11.76 -16.58 -6.01
C ASP A 60 11.90 -15.96 -4.60
N LYS A 61 13.08 -16.10 -3.98
CA LYS A 61 13.34 -15.59 -2.61
C LYS A 61 13.42 -14.06 -2.54
N LYS A 62 13.75 -13.38 -3.64
CA LYS A 62 14.07 -11.93 -3.69
C LYS A 62 13.11 -11.12 -4.56
N GLN A 63 12.48 -11.73 -5.56
CA GLN A 63 11.62 -11.04 -6.53
C GLN A 63 10.41 -11.91 -6.89
N ALA A 64 9.39 -11.23 -7.43
CA ALA A 64 8.26 -11.86 -8.09
C ALA A 64 8.10 -11.25 -9.47
N VAL A 65 7.64 -12.03 -10.43
CA VAL A 65 7.28 -11.55 -11.77
C VAL A 65 5.80 -11.73 -11.93
N VAL A 66 5.10 -10.65 -12.28
CA VAL A 66 3.66 -10.69 -12.50
C VAL A 66 3.32 -10.16 -13.88
N ARG A 67 2.24 -10.69 -14.46
CA ARG A 67 1.61 -10.11 -15.63
C ARG A 67 0.40 -9.33 -15.19
N LEU A 68 0.36 -8.04 -15.49
CA LEU A 68 -0.84 -7.23 -15.28
C LEU A 68 -1.84 -7.54 -16.40
N GLY A 69 -3.11 -7.63 -16.04
CA GLY A 69 -4.24 -7.57 -16.96
C GLY A 69 -4.70 -6.12 -17.13
N ASP A 70 -5.95 -5.94 -17.59
CA ASP A 70 -6.50 -4.62 -17.87
C ASP A 70 -6.40 -3.68 -16.67
N ILE A 71 -5.72 -2.54 -16.88
CA ILE A 71 -5.60 -1.47 -15.90
C ILE A 71 -6.86 -0.63 -15.97
N GLN A 72 -7.48 -0.44 -14.81
CA GLN A 72 -8.74 0.26 -14.65
C GLN A 72 -8.60 1.32 -13.57
N HIS A 73 -9.37 2.40 -13.69
CA HIS A 73 -9.56 3.30 -12.56
C HIS A 73 -10.34 2.59 -11.46
N PHE A 74 -9.80 2.61 -10.26
CA PHE A 74 -10.48 2.16 -9.06
C PHE A 74 -11.72 3.02 -8.83
N VAL A 75 -12.86 2.37 -8.52
CA VAL A 75 -14.09 3.09 -8.19
C VAL A 75 -13.83 3.86 -6.90
N ARG A 76 -13.80 5.19 -6.98
CA ARG A 76 -13.43 6.08 -5.86
C ARG A 76 -14.28 5.77 -4.62
N THR A 77 -13.67 5.13 -3.62
CA THR A 77 -14.25 4.92 -2.29
C THR A 77 -13.92 6.04 -1.31
N GLU A 78 -13.18 7.06 -1.76
CA GLU A 78 -12.79 8.19 -0.93
C GLU A 78 -14.01 9.01 -0.47
N THR A 79 -13.88 9.58 0.73
CA THR A 79 -14.88 10.47 1.28
C THR A 79 -14.96 11.76 0.43
N LYS A 80 -16.18 12.30 0.29
CA LYS A 80 -16.38 13.59 -0.41
C LYS A 80 -15.80 14.78 0.37
N SER A 81 -15.59 14.61 1.67
CA SER A 81 -15.07 15.61 2.59
C SER A 81 -13.76 15.09 3.20
N PRO A 82 -12.59 15.50 2.69
CA PRO A 82 -11.31 15.01 3.19
C PRO A 82 -11.09 15.47 4.64
N ILE A 83 -10.72 14.55 5.52
CA ILE A 83 -10.40 14.82 6.92
C ILE A 83 -8.89 14.78 7.09
N LEU A 84 -8.34 15.84 7.71
CA LEU A 84 -6.98 15.83 8.24
C LEU A 84 -7.04 15.64 9.76
N LEU A 85 -6.40 14.58 10.26
CA LEU A 85 -6.28 14.32 11.68
C LEU A 85 -4.92 14.77 12.19
N ALA A 86 -4.91 15.80 13.04
CA ALA A 86 -3.72 16.19 13.79
C ALA A 86 -3.68 15.42 15.12
N GLN A 87 -2.75 14.46 15.25
CA GLN A 87 -2.72 13.50 16.35
C GLN A 87 -1.43 13.62 17.16
N GLY A 88 -1.56 13.86 18.46
CA GLY A 88 -0.42 13.81 19.40
C GLY A 88 0.22 12.42 19.41
N ILE A 89 1.55 12.36 19.38
CA ILE A 89 2.28 11.07 19.32
C ILE A 89 1.99 10.24 20.57
N ALA A 90 1.42 9.06 20.36
CA ALA A 90 1.11 8.08 21.39
C ALA A 90 2.19 7.00 21.46
N GLY A 91 2.44 6.47 22.66
CA GLY A 91 3.38 5.37 22.89
C GLY A 91 2.72 3.99 22.80
N GLY A 92 3.55 2.97 22.60
CA GLY A 92 3.13 1.57 22.43
C GLY A 92 2.26 1.38 21.19
N ASP A 93 1.40 0.36 21.23
CA ASP A 93 0.56 -0.05 20.09
C ASP A 93 -0.61 0.91 19.79
N LYS A 94 -0.78 1.96 20.61
CA LYS A 94 -1.90 2.90 20.47
C LYS A 94 -1.80 3.71 19.17
N MET A 95 -0.59 4.07 18.74
CA MET A 95 -0.43 4.80 17.49
C MET A 95 -0.75 3.92 16.29
N ASP A 96 -0.30 2.66 16.31
CA ASP A 96 -0.55 1.70 15.25
C ASP A 96 -2.05 1.44 15.08
N TRP A 97 -2.76 1.21 16.19
CA TRP A 97 -4.22 1.07 16.18
C TRP A 97 -4.92 2.32 15.61
N LEU A 98 -4.46 3.52 15.98
CA LEU A 98 -5.03 4.76 15.49
C LEU A 98 -4.84 4.91 13.98
N ILE A 99 -3.64 4.64 13.47
CA ILE A 99 -3.34 4.70 12.03
C ILE A 99 -4.24 3.73 11.27
N GLU A 100 -4.38 2.49 11.75
CA GLU A 100 -5.27 1.49 11.15
C GLU A 100 -6.71 2.02 11.05
N LYS A 101 -7.28 2.51 12.15
CA LYS A 101 -8.66 3.00 12.16
C LYS A 101 -8.86 4.29 11.35
N CYS A 102 -7.86 5.17 11.30
CA CYS A 102 -7.93 6.34 10.46
C CYS A 102 -7.98 5.99 8.98
N VAL A 103 -7.14 5.05 8.53
CA VAL A 103 -7.15 4.57 7.14
C VAL A 103 -8.48 3.89 6.81
N GLU A 104 -8.99 3.02 7.68
CA GLU A 104 -10.29 2.34 7.49
C GLU A 104 -11.48 3.31 7.42
N LEU A 105 -11.44 4.40 8.21
CA LEU A 105 -12.48 5.44 8.23
C LEU A 105 -12.35 6.46 7.09
N GLY A 106 -11.34 6.34 6.23
CA GLY A 106 -11.14 7.26 5.11
C GLY A 106 -10.61 8.64 5.51
N VAL A 107 -9.81 8.71 6.58
CA VAL A 107 -9.02 9.92 6.89
C VAL A 107 -8.03 10.15 5.75
N ALA A 108 -8.06 11.37 5.19
CA ALA A 108 -7.26 11.71 4.01
C ALA A 108 -5.79 11.98 4.37
N GLN A 109 -5.53 12.54 5.55
CA GLN A 109 -4.18 12.85 6.01
C GLN A 109 -4.07 12.72 7.53
N ILE A 110 -2.98 12.16 8.01
CA ILE A 110 -2.64 12.11 9.43
C ILE A 110 -1.37 12.96 9.63
N GLN A 111 -1.45 13.95 10.52
CA GLN A 111 -0.34 14.80 10.94
C GLN A 111 0.05 14.44 12.38
N PRO A 112 1.12 13.66 12.60
CA PRO A 112 1.66 13.44 13.93
C PRO A 112 2.14 14.75 14.55
N LEU A 113 1.83 14.97 15.82
CA LEU A 113 2.22 16.15 16.59
C LEU A 113 3.06 15.76 17.81
N GLN A 114 4.25 16.33 17.91
CA GLN A 114 5.00 16.35 19.17
C GLN A 114 4.36 17.42 20.06
N SER A 115 3.80 17.02 21.19
CA SER A 115 3.18 17.94 22.16
C SER A 115 3.97 18.00 23.47
N GLU A 116 3.81 19.07 24.24
CA GLU A 116 4.50 19.26 25.53
C GLU A 116 4.31 18.07 26.49
N ARG A 117 3.11 17.47 26.49
CA ARG A 117 2.73 16.34 27.35
C ARG A 117 2.82 14.99 26.64
N SER A 118 3.42 14.93 25.46
CA SER A 118 3.65 13.65 24.77
C SER A 118 4.63 12.80 25.55
N VAL A 119 4.21 11.58 25.90
CA VAL A 119 5.04 10.60 26.62
C VAL A 119 6.19 10.10 25.72
N VAL A 120 5.96 10.09 24.41
CA VAL A 120 6.99 9.79 23.41
C VAL A 120 7.66 11.10 23.00
N ARG A 121 8.99 11.10 23.04
CA ARG A 121 9.81 12.17 22.47
C ARG A 121 10.50 11.67 21.21
N LEU A 122 10.31 12.38 20.10
CA LEU A 122 11.08 12.19 18.89
C LEU A 122 12.45 12.85 19.04
N ASP A 123 13.33 12.26 19.83
CA ASP A 123 14.70 12.76 20.01
C ASP A 123 15.66 12.04 19.03
N GLY A 124 16.61 12.80 18.45
CA GLY A 124 17.68 12.28 17.57
C GLY A 124 17.32 12.15 16.09
N GLU A 125 18.15 11.45 15.29
CA GLU A 125 18.02 11.28 13.82
C GLU A 125 16.63 10.81 13.33
N ARG A 126 15.79 10.29 14.23
CA ARG A 126 14.39 9.88 13.97
C ARG A 126 13.41 11.05 13.80
N SER A 127 13.80 12.28 14.10
CA SER A 127 12.95 13.47 13.89
C SER A 127 13.02 14.05 12.46
N LEU A 128 13.97 13.59 11.64
CA LEU A 128 14.27 14.15 10.32
C LEU A 128 13.86 13.24 9.13
N LYS A 129 13.07 12.18 9.37
CA LYS A 129 12.54 11.31 8.32
C LYS A 129 11.03 11.33 8.26
#